data_AF-A0A9X4R8L3-F1
#
_entry.id   AF-A0A9X4R8L3-F1
#
_cell.length_a   1.000
_cell.length_b   1.000
_cell.length_c   1.000
_cell.angle_alpha   90.00
_cell.angle_beta   90.00
_cell.angle_gamma   90.00
#
_symmetry.space_group_name_H-M   'P 1'
#
loop_
_entity.id
_entity.type
_entity.pdbx_description
1 polymer ?
#
loop_
_entity_poly.entity_id
_entity_poly.type
_entity_poly.pdbx_seq_one_letter_code
_entity_poly.pdbx_strand_id
1 'polypeptide(L)'
;MKITNTAACALALAASLAACGGGSATPPEARAAVAPTAHALAAAAPQPQGGCPAGAVLAALTPDAGQARDGSVFSATLYDPTIESGNTTHQPRKLKVRVTLGGQPVQGCAVNWLPRDNGNADKDGSGWVFPDAPTTDFNGIASAWWTAGRANRQTLDVGLRRADGSAAAVEIRGQSRGHVTRANSIHVSWKTPAWQKFSAEVTPHSWPATTYYEVIGFNGGYGGIQSQQLLFSLWDVGGVSPVVVDPGISACTNFGGEGTGIKCEAAYTPEVGATYRFELEVAALADGRQDYSMFFTDPRDGQRKKLGTLRSPKVLAQSGAYGFVEDWSDTAKSCLGNPVRAATYGRVRYQGADGVWVDVKKALGDAVYTPDHNEVCANYRFEYLDDGRFRLSTGGQNVGRPLNLPGVPRAVPMPYEPPVAPPPLVPGLNVVGSQGALGSALDIPAASTTPGTKVEIYPTHGGVAQQWTVAETLAGSGIYTLVNPRSGLALAVAGGATAAGSRVSIEPPDGTAVQQWRIVPVRSGVYALVHVASGLVLDTQGGAIGALTPVVIATPESSPTQEWSFASLAP
;
A
#
# COMPACT_ATOMS: atom_id res chain seq x y z
N MET A 1 33.29 7.03 43.53
CA MET A 1 33.05 7.72 44.82
C MET A 1 32.91 9.22 44.54
N LYS A 2 31.77 9.78 44.95
CA LYS A 2 31.34 11.19 45.07
C LYS A 2 32.10 12.34 44.35
N ILE A 3 31.35 12.97 43.42
CA ILE A 3 31.04 14.41 43.20
C ILE A 3 31.66 15.47 44.14
N THR A 4 31.94 16.65 43.54
CA THR A 4 31.72 18.08 43.97
C THR A 4 33.01 18.94 43.84
N ASN A 5 33.05 20.23 43.48
CA ASN A 5 32.03 21.29 43.44
C ASN A 5 32.54 22.61 42.76
N THR A 6 31.57 23.46 42.34
CA THR A 6 31.52 24.98 42.34
C THR A 6 32.48 25.83 41.49
N ALA A 7 32.02 26.69 40.55
CA ALA A 7 31.34 28.04 40.65
C ALA A 7 32.35 29.20 40.91
N ALA A 8 32.30 30.45 40.42
CA ALA A 8 31.35 31.34 39.72
C ALA A 8 32.17 32.49 39.04
N CYS A 9 31.81 33.02 37.86
CA CYS A 9 31.07 34.28 37.56
C CYS A 9 31.73 35.63 37.96
N ALA A 10 32.00 36.52 36.96
CA ALA A 10 31.44 37.90 36.84
C ALA A 10 32.38 39.01 36.25
N LEU A 11 31.85 39.69 35.21
CA LEU A 11 31.91 41.13 34.82
C LEU A 11 33.26 41.84 34.45
N ALA A 12 33.43 42.36 33.21
CA ALA A 12 33.04 43.68 32.65
C ALA A 12 34.20 44.73 32.77
N LEU A 13 34.49 45.73 31.92
CA LEU A 13 33.91 46.36 30.72
C LEU A 13 34.97 47.31 30.08
N ALA A 14 34.86 47.57 28.75
CA ALA A 14 35.22 48.81 28.01
C ALA A 14 36.70 49.27 27.89
N ALA A 15 37.14 50.06 26.90
CA ALA A 15 36.83 50.39 25.50
C ALA A 15 37.80 51.54 25.10
N SER A 16 38.34 51.60 23.87
CA SER A 16 38.44 52.80 23.01
C SER A 16 39.46 52.69 21.84
N LEU A 17 38.97 53.06 20.63
CA LEU A 17 39.52 53.89 19.52
C LEU A 17 40.98 53.70 19.05
N ALA A 18 41.42 53.91 17.80
CA ALA A 18 40.92 53.99 16.41
C ALA A 18 42.14 54.46 15.58
N ALA A 19 42.48 53.85 14.43
CA ALA A 19 43.27 54.48 13.36
C ALA A 19 43.27 53.67 12.03
N CYS A 20 43.22 54.40 10.92
CA CYS A 20 43.05 53.95 9.53
C CYS A 20 44.36 53.53 8.82
N GLY A 21 44.23 52.71 7.76
CA GLY A 21 45.08 52.84 6.55
C GLY A 21 45.60 51.55 5.90
N GLY A 22 45.03 51.18 4.74
CA GLY A 22 45.82 50.72 3.58
C GLY A 22 46.01 49.22 3.31
N GLY A 23 45.12 48.64 2.49
CA GLY A 23 45.51 47.96 1.24
C GLY A 23 46.07 46.51 1.24
N SER A 24 45.22 45.59 0.76
CA SER A 24 45.52 44.36 0.00
C SER A 24 46.05 43.11 0.72
N ALA A 25 45.10 42.27 1.17
CA ALA A 25 45.08 40.83 0.93
C ALA A 25 43.69 40.29 1.35
N THR A 26 43.07 39.50 0.47
CA THR A 26 41.76 38.88 0.64
C THR A 26 41.63 38.10 1.97
N PRO A 27 40.62 38.38 2.81
CA PRO A 27 40.45 37.71 4.11
C PRO A 27 39.65 36.40 4.00
N PRO A 28 39.78 35.51 5.00
CA PRO A 28 38.94 34.31 5.12
C PRO A 28 37.57 34.75 5.63
N GLU A 29 36.49 34.40 4.92
CA GLU A 29 35.15 34.69 5.43
C GLU A 29 34.85 33.83 6.66
N ALA A 30 34.62 34.54 7.75
CA ALA A 30 34.19 34.05 9.03
C ALA A 30 32.87 33.29 8.92
N ARG A 31 32.73 32.28 9.78
CA ARG A 31 31.45 31.69 10.16
C ARG A 31 30.47 32.78 10.61
N ALA A 32 29.60 33.22 9.70
CA ALA A 32 28.37 33.88 10.07
C ALA A 32 27.45 32.81 10.65
N ALA A 33 27.13 32.92 11.94
CA ALA A 33 25.99 32.24 12.52
C ALA A 33 24.73 32.79 11.83
N VAL A 34 24.24 32.08 10.84
CA VAL A 34 22.94 32.33 10.24
C VAL A 34 21.91 31.94 11.29
N ALA A 35 21.29 32.95 11.91
CA ALA A 35 20.04 32.78 12.65
C ALA A 35 19.06 32.00 11.77
N PRO A 36 18.27 31.05 12.33
CA PRO A 36 17.33 30.31 11.51
C PRO A 36 16.35 31.32 10.93
N THR A 37 16.46 31.57 9.62
CA THR A 37 15.43 32.22 8.85
C THR A 37 14.19 31.37 9.04
N ALA A 38 13.25 31.88 9.83
CA ALA A 38 11.90 31.38 9.88
C ALA A 38 11.37 31.44 8.44
N HIS A 39 11.43 30.30 7.75
CA HIS A 39 10.62 30.11 6.57
C HIS A 39 9.18 30.19 7.05
N ALA A 40 8.58 31.35 6.82
CA ALA A 40 7.15 31.53 6.91
C ALA A 40 6.51 30.33 6.22
N LEU A 41 5.78 29.54 7.01
CA LEU A 41 4.87 28.52 6.51
C LEU A 41 4.08 29.18 5.40
N ALA A 42 4.34 28.80 4.15
CA ALA A 42 3.47 29.13 3.05
C ALA A 42 2.09 28.68 3.49
N ALA A 43 1.18 29.64 3.68
CA ALA A 43 -0.18 29.38 4.07
C ALA A 43 -0.70 28.31 3.12
N ALA A 44 -1.06 27.15 3.69
CA ALA A 44 -1.68 26.08 2.95
C ALA A 44 -2.82 26.69 2.13
N ALA A 45 -2.80 26.44 0.82
CA ALA A 45 -3.89 26.85 -0.06
C ALA A 45 -5.22 26.44 0.60
N PRO A 46 -6.25 27.31 0.61
CA PRO A 46 -7.49 27.04 1.31
C PRO A 46 -8.10 25.77 0.74
N GLN A 47 -8.25 24.75 1.59
CA GLN A 47 -9.06 23.57 1.30
C GLN A 47 -10.48 24.05 0.92
N PRO A 48 -11.13 23.43 -0.09
CA PRO A 48 -12.46 23.86 -0.51
C PRO A 48 -13.42 23.79 0.69
N GLN A 49 -14.16 24.88 0.91
CA GLN A 49 -15.09 25.02 2.03
C GLN A 49 -16.23 23.99 1.89
N GLY A 50 -16.11 22.88 2.62
CA GLY A 50 -17.12 21.82 2.73
C GLY A 50 -17.12 21.24 4.15
N GLY A 51 -17.51 22.05 5.13
CA GLY A 51 -17.67 21.60 6.51
C GLY A 51 -18.93 20.74 6.67
N CYS A 52 -18.91 19.79 7.60
CA CYS A 52 -20.11 19.01 7.89
C CYS A 52 -21.25 19.92 8.37
N PRO A 53 -22.50 19.75 7.92
CA PRO A 53 -23.61 20.64 8.28
C PRO A 53 -23.78 20.82 9.79
N ALA A 54 -24.19 22.01 10.21
CA ALA A 54 -24.60 22.27 11.58
C ALA A 54 -25.72 21.28 11.98
N GLY A 55 -25.67 20.78 13.22
CA GLY A 55 -26.63 19.78 13.71
C GLY A 55 -26.42 18.34 13.22
N ALA A 56 -25.43 18.06 12.37
CA ALA A 56 -25.12 16.69 11.96
C ALA A 56 -24.74 15.80 13.16
N VAL A 57 -25.26 14.59 13.24
CA VAL A 57 -25.03 13.64 14.34
C VAL A 57 -24.02 12.59 13.91
N LEU A 58 -23.03 12.33 14.76
CA LEU A 58 -22.04 11.27 14.58
C LEU A 58 -22.42 10.07 15.45
N ALA A 59 -22.42 8.86 14.87
CA ALA A 59 -22.68 7.62 15.58
C ALA A 59 -21.61 6.57 15.23
N ALA A 60 -21.14 5.81 16.23
CA ALA A 60 -20.29 4.64 15.99
C ALA A 60 -21.17 3.46 15.55
N LEU A 61 -20.99 3.01 14.31
CA LEU A 61 -21.57 1.74 13.86
C LEU A 61 -20.77 0.54 14.39
N THR A 62 -19.50 0.78 14.74
CA THR A 62 -18.60 -0.19 15.36
C THR A 62 -18.10 0.36 16.70
N PRO A 63 -18.92 0.36 17.77
CA PRO A 63 -18.51 0.88 19.08
C PRO A 63 -17.47 -0.01 19.78
N ASP A 64 -17.33 -1.27 19.34
CA ASP A 64 -16.35 -2.23 19.83
C ASP A 64 -15.56 -2.85 18.67
N ALA A 65 -14.26 -2.57 18.66
CA ALA A 65 -13.29 -3.08 17.72
C ALA A 65 -12.96 -4.56 17.97
N GLY A 66 -13.23 -5.07 19.18
CA GLY A 66 -12.98 -6.44 19.59
C GLY A 66 -11.61 -6.63 20.24
N GLN A 67 -10.87 -7.64 19.78
CA GLN A 67 -9.62 -8.10 20.37
C GLN A 67 -8.46 -7.99 19.37
N ALA A 68 -7.24 -7.81 19.87
CA ALA A 68 -6.00 -7.86 19.11
C ALA A 68 -4.85 -8.39 19.97
N ARG A 69 -3.76 -8.86 19.35
CA ARG A 69 -2.46 -8.84 20.04
C ARG A 69 -1.78 -7.49 19.85
N ASP A 70 -0.82 -7.20 20.72
CA ASP A 70 -0.05 -5.96 20.67
C ASP A 70 0.66 -5.81 19.31
N GLY A 71 0.33 -4.76 18.56
CA GLY A 71 0.87 -4.48 17.22
C GLY A 71 0.03 -5.00 16.06
N SER A 72 -1.10 -5.67 16.36
CA SER A 72 -1.97 -6.30 15.37
C SER A 72 -3.26 -5.54 15.14
N VAL A 73 -3.86 -5.73 13.97
CA VAL A 73 -5.16 -5.15 13.63
C VAL A 73 -6.26 -5.75 14.50
N PHE A 74 -7.13 -4.90 15.05
CA PHE A 74 -8.32 -5.31 15.80
C PHE A 74 -9.24 -6.21 14.99
N SER A 75 -9.78 -7.21 15.67
CA SER A 75 -10.53 -8.31 15.09
C SER A 75 -11.68 -8.73 16.00
N ALA A 76 -12.71 -9.34 15.41
CA ALA A 76 -13.85 -9.85 16.16
C ALA A 76 -13.47 -11.01 17.11
N THR A 77 -12.37 -11.70 16.81
CA THR A 77 -11.86 -12.88 17.50
C THR A 77 -10.37 -12.72 17.77
N LEU A 78 -9.90 -13.13 18.95
CA LEU A 78 -8.47 -13.07 19.25
C LEU A 78 -7.72 -14.13 18.45
N TYR A 79 -6.64 -13.73 17.77
CA TYR A 79 -5.75 -14.67 17.10
C TYR A 79 -5.21 -15.74 18.07
N ASP A 80 -5.37 -17.00 17.71
CA ASP A 80 -4.85 -18.16 18.44
C ASP A 80 -3.55 -18.65 17.78
N PRO A 81 -2.39 -18.34 18.35
CA PRO A 81 -1.10 -18.71 17.78
C PRO A 81 -0.76 -20.19 17.88
N THR A 82 -1.56 -20.98 18.61
CA THR A 82 -1.35 -22.43 18.74
C THR A 82 -1.82 -23.21 17.51
N ILE A 83 -2.55 -22.55 16.61
CA ILE A 83 -2.99 -23.12 15.34
C ILE A 83 -1.95 -22.79 14.28
N GLU A 84 -1.08 -23.75 13.99
CA GLU A 84 0.07 -23.58 13.08
C GLU A 84 -0.30 -23.74 11.59
N SER A 85 -1.51 -24.21 11.26
CA SER A 85 -1.94 -24.41 9.87
C SER A 85 -3.40 -24.01 9.66
N GLY A 86 -3.69 -23.21 8.63
CA GLY A 86 -5.06 -22.84 8.25
C GLY A 86 -5.78 -21.98 9.30
N ASN A 87 -5.05 -21.11 9.99
CA ASN A 87 -5.52 -20.41 11.17
C ASN A 87 -6.49 -19.27 10.85
N THR A 88 -7.79 -19.53 10.82
CA THR A 88 -8.81 -18.51 10.48
C THR A 88 -9.32 -17.70 11.67
N THR A 89 -8.61 -17.75 12.82
CA THR A 89 -9.06 -17.09 14.06
C THR A 89 -8.89 -15.58 14.03
N HIS A 90 -8.07 -15.01 13.15
CA HIS A 90 -8.01 -13.57 12.97
C HIS A 90 -9.12 -13.12 12.01
N GLN A 91 -10.12 -12.42 12.54
CA GLN A 91 -11.23 -11.86 11.76
C GLN A 91 -11.22 -10.33 11.85
N PRO A 92 -10.40 -9.63 11.04
CA PRO A 92 -10.23 -8.19 11.13
C PRO A 92 -11.55 -7.43 11.07
N ARG A 93 -11.71 -6.46 11.96
CA ARG A 93 -12.93 -5.66 12.06
C ARG A 93 -12.66 -4.22 11.60
N LYS A 94 -13.25 -3.87 10.46
CA LYS A 94 -13.22 -2.49 9.95
C LYS A 94 -14.08 -1.60 10.83
N LEU A 95 -13.52 -0.50 11.32
CA LEU A 95 -14.26 0.48 12.11
C LEU A 95 -15.12 1.33 11.20
N LYS A 96 -16.37 1.54 11.57
CA LYS A 96 -17.31 2.40 10.84
C LYS A 96 -17.99 3.38 11.77
N VAL A 97 -18.07 4.62 11.33
CA VAL A 97 -18.94 5.65 11.91
C VAL A 97 -19.90 6.14 10.84
N ARG A 98 -21.06 6.65 11.26
CA ARG A 98 -22.04 7.27 10.36
C ARG A 98 -22.36 8.68 10.81
N VAL A 99 -22.46 9.58 9.84
CA VAL A 99 -22.94 10.95 10.01
C VAL A 99 -24.30 11.11 9.35
N THR A 100 -25.26 11.65 10.10
CA THR A 100 -26.61 11.94 9.61
C THR A 100 -27.07 13.36 9.95
N LEU A 101 -28.05 13.89 9.25
CA LEU A 101 -28.75 15.14 9.57
C LEU A 101 -30.26 14.88 9.44
N GLY A 102 -31.02 15.09 10.51
CA GLY A 102 -32.44 14.76 10.52
C GLY A 102 -32.72 13.27 10.21
N GLY A 103 -31.77 12.38 10.53
CA GLY A 103 -31.85 10.94 10.23
C GLY A 103 -31.38 10.54 8.83
N GLN A 104 -31.15 11.49 7.92
CA GLN A 104 -30.64 11.21 6.57
C GLN A 104 -29.11 11.20 6.51
N PRO A 105 -28.49 10.29 5.75
CA PRO A 105 -27.05 10.28 5.53
C PRO A 105 -26.47 11.61 5.03
N VAL A 106 -25.28 11.97 5.53
CA VAL A 106 -24.54 13.16 5.06
C VAL A 106 -23.19 12.75 4.49
N GLN A 107 -23.02 12.98 3.20
CA GLN A 107 -21.77 12.79 2.47
C GLN A 107 -20.81 13.96 2.66
N GLY A 108 -19.50 13.71 2.53
CA GLY A 108 -18.49 14.76 2.46
C GLY A 108 -18.01 15.27 3.83
N CYS A 109 -18.49 14.70 4.94
CA CYS A 109 -18.04 15.07 6.28
C CYS A 109 -16.72 14.36 6.60
N ALA A 110 -15.64 15.14 6.74
CA ALA A 110 -14.38 14.62 7.25
C ALA A 110 -14.51 14.23 8.73
N VAL A 111 -14.04 13.03 9.08
CA VAL A 111 -13.96 12.56 10.47
C VAL A 111 -12.51 12.41 10.90
N ASN A 112 -12.24 12.71 12.16
CA ASN A 112 -10.92 12.58 12.73
C ASN A 112 -10.85 11.37 13.65
N TRP A 113 -9.82 10.55 13.53
CA TRP A 113 -9.65 9.33 14.33
C TRP A 113 -8.47 9.50 15.26
N LEU A 114 -8.73 9.58 16.56
CA LEU A 114 -7.73 9.91 17.57
C LEU A 114 -7.69 8.82 18.66
N PRO A 115 -6.70 7.91 18.61
CA PRO A 115 -6.39 7.07 19.75
C PRO A 115 -6.22 7.93 21.02
N ARG A 116 -6.92 7.58 22.10
CA ARG A 116 -6.88 8.33 23.35
C ARG A 116 -5.59 8.00 24.09
N ASP A 117 -4.55 8.74 23.73
CA ASP A 117 -3.18 8.52 24.21
C ASP A 117 -2.71 9.62 25.18
N ASN A 118 -3.61 10.48 25.67
CA ASN A 118 -3.37 11.51 26.69
C ASN A 118 -2.12 12.38 26.46
N GLY A 119 -1.77 12.66 25.19
CA GLY A 119 -0.74 13.65 24.84
C GLY A 119 0.73 13.20 24.95
N ASN A 120 1.04 11.90 24.95
CA ASN A 120 2.43 11.43 24.93
C ASN A 120 2.89 11.00 23.53
N ALA A 121 4.07 11.45 23.11
CA ALA A 121 4.58 11.30 21.74
C ALA A 121 5.25 9.94 21.46
N ASP A 122 5.68 9.22 22.51
CA ASP A 122 6.38 7.95 22.39
C ASP A 122 5.45 6.79 22.79
N LYS A 123 5.02 6.05 21.77
CA LYS A 123 3.87 5.14 21.76
C LYS A 123 4.09 3.91 22.64
N ASP A 124 3.09 3.62 23.48
CA ASP A 124 2.68 2.29 23.95
C ASP A 124 1.24 2.35 24.54
N GLY A 125 0.35 3.10 23.88
CA GLY A 125 -1.04 3.41 24.29
C GLY A 125 -2.13 2.66 23.49
N SER A 126 -3.20 3.37 23.13
CA SER A 126 -4.35 2.91 22.35
C SER A 126 -4.05 2.73 20.84
N GLY A 127 -2.78 2.58 20.45
CA GLY A 127 -2.38 2.10 19.13
C GLY A 127 -2.38 3.14 18.01
N TRP A 128 -2.62 2.67 16.78
CA TRP A 128 -2.50 3.45 15.55
C TRP A 128 -3.72 3.25 14.65
N VAL A 129 -4.29 4.35 14.16
CA VAL A 129 -5.44 4.29 13.25
C VAL A 129 -5.04 4.68 11.84
N PHE A 130 -5.55 3.92 10.88
CA PHE A 130 -5.33 4.10 9.45
C PHE A 130 -6.69 4.33 8.80
N PRO A 131 -7.10 5.59 8.58
CA PRO A 131 -8.32 5.90 7.86
C PRO A 131 -8.29 5.25 6.48
N ASP A 132 -9.37 4.55 6.16
CA ASP A 132 -9.56 3.90 4.88
C ASP A 132 -10.46 4.75 3.98
N ALA A 133 -11.54 5.28 4.56
CA ALA A 133 -12.38 6.33 4.00
C ALA A 133 -12.52 7.45 5.06
N PRO A 134 -11.65 8.47 5.06
CA PRO A 134 -11.61 9.51 6.09
C PRO A 134 -12.76 10.53 5.98
N THR A 135 -13.48 10.53 4.87
CA THR A 135 -14.64 11.38 4.60
C THR A 135 -15.85 10.52 4.37
N THR A 136 -17.01 10.95 4.86
CA THR A 136 -18.24 10.16 4.73
C THR A 136 -18.66 9.97 3.28
N ASP A 137 -19.00 8.73 2.93
CA ASP A 137 -19.64 8.39 1.67
C ASP A 137 -21.11 8.84 1.62
N PHE A 138 -21.82 8.48 0.55
CA PHE A 138 -23.24 8.79 0.38
C PHE A 138 -24.17 8.15 1.43
N ASN A 139 -23.73 7.09 2.10
CA ASN A 139 -24.44 6.48 3.24
C ASN A 139 -24.07 7.15 4.57
N GLY A 140 -23.32 8.25 4.50
CA GLY A 140 -22.80 8.98 5.64
C GLY A 140 -21.71 8.20 6.36
N ILE A 141 -21.13 7.16 5.76
CA ILE A 141 -20.19 6.27 6.44
C ILE A 141 -18.76 6.72 6.17
N ALA A 142 -18.00 6.86 7.25
CA ALA A 142 -16.54 6.92 7.21
C ALA A 142 -15.96 5.66 7.89
N SER A 143 -14.76 5.25 7.48
CA SER A 143 -14.16 4.01 7.99
C SER A 143 -12.66 4.05 8.17
N ALA A 144 -12.16 3.21 9.06
CA ALA A 144 -10.75 3.08 9.37
C ALA A 144 -10.39 1.66 9.83
N TRP A 145 -9.10 1.35 9.76
CA TRP A 145 -8.49 0.20 10.43
C TRP A 145 -7.72 0.66 11.66
N TRP A 146 -7.71 -0.17 12.70
CA TRP A 146 -7.07 0.16 13.96
C TRP A 146 -6.12 -0.97 14.37
N THR A 147 -4.87 -0.62 14.58
CA THR A 147 -3.80 -1.50 15.06
C THR A 147 -3.57 -1.23 16.53
N ALA A 148 -3.61 -2.29 17.34
CA ALA A 148 -3.49 -2.18 18.78
C ALA A 148 -2.08 -1.78 19.23
N GLY A 149 -2.01 -0.90 20.23
CA GLY A 149 -0.80 -0.66 21.03
C GLY A 149 -0.65 -1.69 22.17
N ARG A 150 0.06 -1.33 23.24
CA ARG A 150 0.33 -2.23 24.38
C ARG A 150 -0.66 -2.07 25.55
N ALA A 151 -1.53 -1.06 25.51
CA ALA A 151 -2.53 -0.90 26.55
C ALA A 151 -3.58 -2.02 26.48
N ASN A 152 -3.82 -2.72 27.60
CA ASN A 152 -4.81 -3.80 27.67
C ASN A 152 -6.22 -3.34 27.28
N ARG A 153 -6.61 -2.13 27.69
CA ARG A 153 -7.85 -1.48 27.28
C ARG A 153 -7.51 -0.27 26.43
N GLN A 154 -7.97 -0.28 25.19
CA GLN A 154 -7.70 0.77 24.22
C GLN A 154 -8.97 1.55 23.92
N THR A 155 -8.78 2.84 23.68
CA THR A 155 -9.88 3.77 23.40
C THR A 155 -9.52 4.62 22.20
N LEU A 156 -10.46 4.76 21.28
CA LEU A 156 -10.34 5.57 20.08
C LEU A 156 -11.49 6.57 20.06
N ASP A 157 -11.17 7.86 20.11
CA ASP A 157 -12.13 8.94 19.94
C ASP A 157 -12.26 9.26 18.44
N VAL A 158 -13.48 9.17 17.91
CA VAL A 158 -13.79 9.58 16.54
C VAL A 158 -14.55 10.89 16.58
N GLY A 159 -13.93 11.94 16.05
CA GLY A 159 -14.44 13.31 16.09
C GLY A 159 -15.02 13.77 14.75
N LEU A 160 -16.04 14.62 14.84
CA LEU A 160 -16.63 15.36 13.72
C LEU A 160 -16.60 16.85 14.06
N ARG A 161 -16.10 17.69 13.14
CA ARG A 161 -16.20 19.14 13.24
C ARG A 161 -17.23 19.66 12.24
N ARG A 162 -18.15 20.49 12.71
CA ARG A 162 -19.23 21.06 11.91
C ARG A 162 -18.89 22.46 11.40
N ALA A 163 -19.65 22.91 10.40
CA ALA A 163 -19.50 24.22 9.78
C ALA A 163 -19.73 25.39 10.75
N ASP A 164 -20.57 25.20 11.78
CA ASP A 164 -20.82 26.18 12.86
C ASP A 164 -19.70 26.21 13.92
N GLY A 165 -18.65 25.42 13.75
CA GLY A 165 -17.54 25.29 14.70
C GLY A 165 -17.79 24.32 15.85
N SER A 166 -19.02 23.82 16.03
CA SER A 166 -19.32 22.79 17.02
C SER A 166 -18.68 21.45 16.66
N ALA A 167 -18.45 20.61 17.67
CA ALA A 167 -17.90 19.28 17.49
C ALA A 167 -18.82 18.20 18.07
N ALA A 168 -18.65 16.98 17.61
CA ALA A 168 -19.15 15.77 18.26
C ALA A 168 -18.04 14.73 18.28
N ALA A 169 -18.10 13.82 19.25
CA ALA A 169 -17.21 12.69 19.30
C ALA A 169 -17.98 11.45 19.75
N VAL A 170 -17.56 10.30 19.24
CA VAL A 170 -17.99 8.98 19.70
C VAL A 170 -16.77 8.16 20.07
N GLU A 171 -16.94 7.26 21.03
CA GLU A 171 -15.86 6.41 21.51
C GLU A 171 -15.99 5.01 20.90
N ILE A 172 -14.85 4.48 20.44
CA ILE A 172 -14.69 3.08 20.06
C ILE A 172 -13.71 2.43 21.04
N ARG A 173 -14.02 1.22 21.51
CA ARG A 173 -13.19 0.48 22.47
C ARG A 173 -12.58 -0.77 21.84
N GLY A 174 -11.48 -1.23 22.41
CA GLY A 174 -10.85 -2.51 22.06
C GLY A 174 -10.03 -3.08 23.23
N GLN A 175 -9.71 -4.37 23.16
CA GLN A 175 -8.83 -5.03 24.12
C GLN A 175 -7.58 -5.60 23.43
N SER A 176 -6.41 -5.31 23.99
CA SER A 176 -5.13 -5.86 23.51
C SER A 176 -4.51 -6.82 24.50
N ARG A 177 -3.72 -7.77 24.00
CA ARG A 177 -3.02 -8.78 24.79
C ARG A 177 -1.64 -9.03 24.21
N GLY A 178 -0.63 -9.19 25.05
CA GLY A 178 0.68 -9.65 24.61
C GLY A 178 0.62 -11.07 24.01
N HIS A 179 1.58 -11.36 23.13
CA HIS A 179 1.84 -12.70 22.61
C HIS A 179 3.22 -12.73 21.94
N VAL A 180 3.98 -13.80 22.20
CA VAL A 180 5.29 -13.99 21.60
C VAL A 180 5.16 -14.31 20.11
N THR A 181 5.53 -13.37 19.25
CA THR A 181 5.44 -13.52 17.80
C THR A 181 6.57 -12.78 17.10
N ARG A 182 6.96 -13.26 15.93
CA ARG A 182 7.95 -12.61 15.05
C ARG A 182 7.38 -11.32 14.45
N ALA A 183 8.26 -10.44 13.98
CA ALA A 183 7.82 -9.40 13.05
C ALA A 183 7.54 -10.03 11.68
N ASN A 184 6.66 -9.42 10.90
CA ASN A 184 6.37 -9.92 9.55
C ASN A 184 7.59 -9.76 8.65
N SER A 185 7.92 -10.79 7.88
CA SER A 185 8.80 -10.63 6.71
C SER A 185 8.13 -9.72 5.70
N ILE A 186 8.89 -8.80 5.13
CA ILE A 186 8.39 -7.82 4.17
C ILE A 186 9.21 -7.88 2.89
N HIS A 187 8.53 -7.71 1.77
CA HIS A 187 9.08 -7.94 0.45
C HIS A 187 8.97 -6.67 -0.39
N VAL A 188 9.87 -6.56 -1.35
CA VAL A 188 9.83 -5.59 -2.43
C VAL A 188 9.87 -6.35 -3.74
N SER A 189 8.86 -6.16 -4.58
CA SER A 189 8.77 -6.77 -5.90
C SER A 189 9.04 -5.74 -6.99
N TRP A 190 10.07 -6.00 -7.78
CA TRP A 190 10.42 -5.23 -8.96
C TRP A 190 9.78 -5.88 -10.19
N LYS A 191 8.81 -5.18 -10.80
CA LYS A 191 8.17 -5.65 -12.04
C LYS A 191 9.05 -5.27 -13.23
N THR A 192 9.73 -6.26 -13.81
CA THR A 192 10.59 -6.08 -14.98
C THR A 192 10.15 -7.01 -16.11
N PRO A 193 10.46 -6.66 -17.38
CA PRO A 193 10.43 -7.61 -18.50
C PRO A 193 11.41 -8.79 -18.28
N ALA A 194 11.51 -9.65 -19.29
CA ALA A 194 12.49 -10.73 -19.28
C ALA A 194 13.93 -10.19 -19.24
N TRP A 195 14.80 -10.84 -18.45
CA TRP A 195 16.19 -10.43 -18.26
C TRP A 195 17.15 -11.62 -18.19
N GLN A 196 18.43 -11.35 -18.44
CA GLN A 196 19.54 -12.30 -18.33
C GLN A 196 20.53 -11.91 -17.23
N LYS A 197 20.57 -10.63 -16.86
CA LYS A 197 21.33 -10.16 -15.70
C LYS A 197 20.48 -9.25 -14.84
N PHE A 198 20.72 -9.30 -13.53
CA PHE A 198 20.08 -8.44 -12.56
C PHE A 198 21.13 -7.92 -11.57
N SER A 199 21.02 -6.67 -11.15
CA SER A 199 21.91 -6.05 -10.17
C SER A 199 21.10 -5.25 -9.17
N ALA A 200 21.43 -5.38 -7.89
CA ALA A 200 20.85 -4.55 -6.84
C ALA A 200 21.88 -4.32 -5.74
N GLU A 201 21.77 -3.17 -5.09
CA GLU A 201 22.54 -2.85 -3.89
C GLU A 201 21.67 -2.87 -2.65
N VAL A 202 22.26 -3.27 -1.53
CA VAL A 202 21.62 -3.25 -0.21
C VAL A 202 22.48 -2.48 0.79
N THR A 203 21.86 -1.60 1.56
CA THR A 203 22.48 -0.85 2.67
C THR A 203 21.73 -1.16 3.95
N PRO A 204 22.25 -2.02 4.82
CA PRO A 204 21.63 -2.34 6.09
C PRO A 204 21.65 -1.14 7.05
N HIS A 205 20.55 -0.85 7.71
CA HIS A 205 20.44 0.20 8.74
C HIS A 205 20.42 -0.35 10.17
N SER A 206 20.34 -1.67 10.31
CA SER A 206 20.31 -2.37 11.58
C SER A 206 20.79 -3.81 11.38
N TRP A 207 21.27 -4.48 12.43
CA TRP A 207 21.75 -5.86 12.33
C TRP A 207 21.42 -6.74 13.55
N PRO A 208 20.12 -6.97 13.88
CA PRO A 208 19.76 -8.00 14.85
C PRO A 208 20.26 -9.39 14.43
N ALA A 209 20.53 -10.28 15.39
CA ALA A 209 21.16 -11.58 15.12
C ALA A 209 20.38 -12.48 14.13
N THR A 210 19.05 -12.44 14.17
CA THR A 210 18.15 -13.20 13.31
C THR A 210 17.61 -12.32 12.18
N THR A 211 18.46 -11.97 11.23
CA THR A 211 18.12 -11.06 10.12
C THR A 211 18.56 -11.63 8.79
N TYR A 212 17.67 -11.59 7.80
CA TYR A 212 18.03 -11.81 6.41
C TYR A 212 17.63 -10.57 5.60
N TYR A 213 18.62 -9.91 5.02
CA TYR A 213 18.41 -8.96 3.95
C TYR A 213 18.68 -9.68 2.62
N GLU A 214 17.63 -10.23 2.07
CA GLU A 214 17.62 -10.83 0.74
C GLU A 214 17.60 -9.71 -0.31
N VAL A 215 18.46 -9.84 -1.34
CA VAL A 215 18.79 -8.76 -2.28
C VAL A 215 18.32 -9.03 -3.70
N ILE A 216 18.48 -10.27 -4.18
CA ILE A 216 18.02 -10.70 -5.51
C ILE A 216 17.33 -12.06 -5.39
N GLY A 217 16.01 -12.01 -5.34
CA GLY A 217 15.08 -13.11 -5.48
C GLY A 217 14.63 -13.21 -6.93
N PHE A 218 14.59 -14.43 -7.45
CA PHE A 218 14.35 -14.71 -8.86
C PHE A 218 13.62 -16.04 -9.03
N ASN A 219 13.22 -16.36 -10.27
CA ASN A 219 12.53 -17.62 -10.52
C ASN A 219 13.52 -18.78 -10.34
N GLY A 220 13.33 -19.54 -9.25
CA GLY A 220 14.15 -20.70 -8.89
C GLY A 220 15.07 -20.48 -7.70
N GLY A 221 15.26 -19.26 -7.18
CA GLY A 221 16.21 -19.04 -6.10
C GLY A 221 16.28 -17.62 -5.55
N TYR A 222 17.26 -17.38 -4.67
CA TYR A 222 17.45 -16.11 -3.97
C TYR A 222 18.90 -15.95 -3.53
N GLY A 223 19.29 -14.71 -3.20
CA GLY A 223 20.58 -14.44 -2.60
C GLY A 223 20.65 -13.11 -1.86
N GLY A 224 21.51 -13.04 -0.85
CA GLY A 224 21.67 -11.84 -0.02
C GLY A 224 22.59 -12.06 1.18
N ILE A 225 22.35 -11.31 2.25
CA ILE A 225 23.16 -11.35 3.49
C ILE A 225 22.27 -11.78 4.66
N GLN A 226 22.57 -12.95 5.23
CA GLN A 226 21.82 -13.56 6.33
C GLN A 226 22.72 -13.70 7.56
N SER A 227 22.36 -13.09 8.68
CA SER A 227 23.12 -13.15 9.95
C SER A 227 24.62 -12.85 9.79
N GLN A 228 25.48 -13.87 9.77
CA GLN A 228 26.94 -13.74 9.62
C GLN A 228 27.45 -14.42 8.33
N GLN A 229 26.61 -14.48 7.29
CA GLN A 229 26.97 -15.10 6.02
C GLN A 229 26.34 -14.40 4.80
N LEU A 230 27.01 -14.57 3.66
CA LEU A 230 26.42 -14.41 2.34
C LEU A 230 25.74 -15.71 1.95
N LEU A 231 24.58 -15.62 1.31
CA LEU A 231 23.79 -16.77 0.89
C LEU A 231 23.40 -16.65 -0.59
N PHE A 232 23.48 -17.76 -1.31
CA PHE A 232 22.95 -17.95 -2.65
C PHE A 232 22.33 -19.35 -2.75
N SER A 233 21.04 -19.43 -3.03
CA SER A 233 20.29 -20.69 -3.06
C SER A 233 19.54 -20.88 -4.37
N LEU A 234 19.43 -22.13 -4.81
CA LEU A 234 18.54 -22.58 -5.88
C LEU A 234 17.74 -23.80 -5.42
N TRP A 235 16.44 -23.77 -5.70
CA TRP A 235 15.51 -24.85 -5.42
C TRP A 235 15.64 -26.01 -6.42
N ASP A 236 15.19 -27.18 -5.98
CA ASP A 236 14.92 -28.32 -6.86
C ASP A 236 13.88 -27.95 -7.92
N VAL A 237 14.07 -28.47 -9.13
CA VAL A 237 13.08 -28.33 -10.22
C VAL A 237 12.56 -29.71 -10.56
N GLY A 238 11.27 -29.95 -10.29
CA GLY A 238 10.66 -31.27 -10.49
C GLY A 238 11.28 -32.37 -9.63
N GLY A 239 11.72 -32.04 -8.41
CA GLY A 239 12.36 -32.97 -7.48
C GLY A 239 13.82 -33.31 -7.83
N VAL A 240 14.44 -32.56 -8.74
CA VAL A 240 15.84 -32.72 -9.12
C VAL A 240 16.64 -31.52 -8.63
N SER A 241 17.65 -31.77 -7.80
CA SER A 241 18.51 -30.72 -7.27
C SER A 241 19.43 -30.10 -8.33
N PRO A 242 19.72 -28.80 -8.21
CA PRO A 242 20.80 -28.18 -8.96
C PRO A 242 22.14 -28.87 -8.73
N VAL A 243 23.08 -28.71 -9.65
CA VAL A 243 24.48 -29.14 -9.46
C VAL A 243 25.40 -27.95 -9.26
N VAL A 244 26.41 -28.11 -8.41
CA VAL A 244 27.46 -27.09 -8.21
C VAL A 244 28.42 -27.15 -9.39
N VAL A 245 28.48 -26.07 -10.17
CA VAL A 245 29.42 -25.93 -11.30
C VAL A 245 30.72 -25.30 -10.84
N ASP A 246 30.61 -24.26 -10.01
CA ASP A 246 31.74 -23.53 -9.44
C ASP A 246 31.32 -23.05 -8.05
N PRO A 247 31.98 -23.47 -6.95
CA PRO A 247 31.62 -23.03 -5.61
C PRO A 247 32.02 -21.58 -5.32
N GLY A 248 32.80 -20.92 -6.19
CA GLY A 248 33.26 -19.57 -5.95
C GLY A 248 34.03 -19.44 -4.63
N ILE A 249 33.64 -18.47 -3.80
CA ILE A 249 34.17 -18.29 -2.44
C ILE A 249 33.40 -19.06 -1.36
N SER A 250 32.38 -19.82 -1.74
CA SER A 250 31.41 -20.42 -0.81
C SER A 250 31.63 -21.90 -0.57
N ALA A 251 31.05 -22.40 0.52
CA ALA A 251 30.78 -23.83 0.71
C ALA A 251 29.34 -24.11 0.27
N CYS A 252 29.15 -25.07 -0.65
CA CYS A 252 27.84 -25.41 -1.18
C CYS A 252 27.33 -26.74 -0.62
N THR A 253 26.08 -26.78 -0.15
CA THR A 253 25.45 -27.94 0.49
C THR A 253 23.96 -28.03 0.13
N ASN A 254 23.35 -29.20 0.35
CA ASN A 254 21.91 -29.36 0.20
C ASN A 254 21.18 -28.64 1.34
N PHE A 255 19.99 -28.12 1.09
CA PHE A 255 19.07 -27.64 2.11
C PHE A 255 17.71 -28.36 2.04
N GLY A 256 16.94 -28.27 3.13
CA GLY A 256 15.63 -28.90 3.32
C GLY A 256 14.70 -28.05 4.22
N GLY A 257 13.50 -28.55 4.54
CA GLY A 257 12.58 -27.96 5.52
C GLY A 257 11.53 -27.02 4.92
N GLU A 258 11.92 -26.16 3.99
CA GLU A 258 11.04 -25.21 3.29
C GLU A 258 10.92 -25.53 1.78
N GLY A 259 11.17 -26.80 1.45
CA GLY A 259 11.53 -27.29 0.11
C GLY A 259 12.99 -27.78 0.11
N THR A 260 13.48 -28.23 -1.04
CA THR A 260 14.83 -28.80 -1.19
C THR A 260 15.61 -28.12 -2.31
N GLY A 261 16.93 -28.15 -2.22
CA GLY A 261 17.80 -27.48 -3.20
C GLY A 261 19.27 -27.45 -2.78
N ILE A 262 20.05 -26.61 -3.45
CA ILE A 262 21.46 -26.32 -3.12
C ILE A 262 21.60 -24.88 -2.67
N LYS A 263 22.30 -24.68 -1.56
CA LYS A 263 22.75 -23.36 -1.09
C LYS A 263 24.27 -23.28 -1.10
N CYS A 264 24.79 -22.09 -1.37
CA CYS A 264 26.19 -21.74 -1.27
C CYS A 264 26.33 -20.60 -0.25
N GLU A 265 27.11 -20.85 0.79
CA GLU A 265 27.28 -19.96 1.94
C GLU A 265 28.74 -19.53 2.07
N ALA A 266 28.99 -18.26 2.38
CA ALA A 266 30.32 -17.75 2.71
C ALA A 266 30.24 -16.89 3.97
N ALA A 267 31.12 -17.15 4.95
CA ALA A 267 31.17 -16.37 6.18
C ALA A 267 31.44 -14.90 5.88
N TYR A 268 30.58 -14.02 6.39
CA TYR A 268 30.68 -12.58 6.16
C TYR A 268 29.89 -11.80 7.20
N THR A 269 30.55 -10.83 7.84
CA THR A 269 29.88 -9.92 8.77
C THR A 269 29.80 -8.54 8.15
N PRO A 270 28.60 -8.05 7.80
CA PRO A 270 28.45 -6.72 7.25
C PRO A 270 28.55 -5.65 8.34
N GLU A 271 28.98 -4.48 7.93
CA GLU A 271 28.87 -3.24 8.67
C GLU A 271 27.55 -2.55 8.35
N VAL A 272 26.86 -2.06 9.38
CA VAL A 272 25.67 -1.23 9.26
C VAL A 272 26.03 0.10 8.61
N GLY A 273 25.23 0.54 7.63
CA GLY A 273 25.43 1.78 6.88
C GLY A 273 26.32 1.64 5.64
N ALA A 274 27.06 0.54 5.50
CA ALA A 274 27.79 0.25 4.26
C ALA A 274 26.86 -0.35 3.20
N THR A 275 27.12 -0.02 1.93
CA THR A 275 26.33 -0.48 0.78
C THR A 275 27.04 -1.65 0.11
N TYR A 276 26.33 -2.75 -0.15
CA TYR A 276 26.87 -3.94 -0.82
C TYR A 276 26.14 -4.17 -2.14
N ARG A 277 26.84 -4.64 -3.16
CA ARG A 277 26.23 -4.95 -4.46
C ARG A 277 26.14 -6.45 -4.69
N PHE A 278 24.98 -6.90 -5.12
CA PHE A 278 24.74 -8.24 -5.64
C PHE A 278 24.46 -8.15 -7.15
N GLU A 279 24.94 -9.16 -7.88
CA GLU A 279 24.69 -9.30 -9.32
C GLU A 279 24.42 -10.77 -9.63
N LEU A 280 23.37 -11.03 -10.39
CA LEU A 280 23.00 -12.35 -10.88
C LEU A 280 23.13 -12.39 -12.39
N GLU A 281 23.76 -13.43 -12.90
CA GLU A 281 23.82 -13.75 -14.33
C GLU A 281 23.22 -15.12 -14.58
N VAL A 282 22.30 -15.22 -15.56
CA VAL A 282 21.71 -16.49 -15.99
C VAL A 282 22.10 -16.83 -17.42
N ALA A 283 22.48 -18.09 -17.65
CA ALA A 283 22.92 -18.57 -18.96
C ALA A 283 22.25 -19.91 -19.30
N ALA A 284 21.39 -19.92 -20.31
CA ALA A 284 20.81 -21.16 -20.83
C ALA A 284 21.86 -21.95 -21.63
N LEU A 285 21.86 -23.27 -21.46
CA LEU A 285 22.75 -24.19 -22.15
C LEU A 285 22.01 -24.86 -23.31
N ALA A 286 22.76 -25.31 -24.32
CA ALA A 286 22.20 -25.96 -25.51
C ALA A 286 21.41 -27.24 -25.21
N ASP A 287 21.66 -27.88 -24.07
CA ASP A 287 20.99 -29.10 -23.62
C ASP A 287 19.73 -28.85 -22.75
N GLY A 288 19.27 -27.60 -22.67
CA GLY A 288 18.05 -27.23 -21.95
C GLY A 288 18.24 -27.01 -20.44
N ARG A 289 19.47 -27.04 -19.93
CA ARG A 289 19.83 -26.63 -18.55
C ARG A 289 20.13 -25.13 -18.47
N GLN A 290 20.31 -24.61 -17.26
CA GLN A 290 20.61 -23.18 -17.06
C GLN A 290 21.54 -22.96 -15.87
N ASP A 291 22.59 -22.18 -16.09
CA ASP A 291 23.53 -21.74 -15.06
C ASP A 291 23.07 -20.42 -14.44
N TYR A 292 23.20 -20.33 -13.12
CA TYR A 292 22.97 -19.14 -12.32
C TYR A 292 24.27 -18.81 -11.60
N SER A 293 24.84 -17.64 -11.89
CA SER A 293 26.07 -17.17 -11.24
C SER A 293 25.77 -15.94 -10.41
N MET A 294 25.95 -16.05 -9.09
CA MET A 294 25.76 -14.95 -8.15
C MET A 294 27.11 -14.32 -7.79
N PHE A 295 27.15 -13.00 -7.78
CA PHE A 295 28.32 -12.21 -7.42
C PHE A 295 28.01 -11.22 -6.31
N PHE A 296 29.01 -10.98 -5.48
CA PHE A 296 28.99 -10.04 -4.37
C PHE A 296 30.15 -9.05 -4.50
N THR A 297 29.89 -7.78 -4.26
CA THR A 297 30.92 -6.74 -4.16
C THR A 297 30.72 -5.92 -2.89
N ASP A 298 31.79 -5.85 -2.09
CA ASP A 298 31.93 -4.89 -1.00
C ASP A 298 32.72 -3.69 -1.52
N PRO A 299 32.17 -2.47 -1.58
CA PRO A 299 32.89 -1.32 -2.12
C PRO A 299 34.13 -0.95 -1.31
N ARG A 300 34.26 -1.43 -0.06
CA ARG A 300 35.46 -1.20 0.77
C ARG A 300 36.69 -1.92 0.24
N ASP A 301 36.51 -3.09 -0.39
CA ASP A 301 37.59 -3.80 -1.09
C ASP A 301 37.51 -3.70 -2.62
N GLY A 302 36.34 -3.32 -3.15
CA GLY A 302 36.08 -3.14 -4.58
C GLY A 302 36.08 -4.43 -5.41
N GLN A 303 36.26 -5.59 -4.78
CA GLN A 303 36.43 -6.86 -5.46
C GLN A 303 35.08 -7.50 -5.79
N ARG A 304 34.88 -7.81 -7.07
CA ARG A 304 33.72 -8.58 -7.52
C ARG A 304 34.00 -10.07 -7.30
N LYS A 305 33.41 -10.64 -6.25
CA LYS A 305 33.60 -12.03 -5.83
C LYS A 305 32.44 -12.89 -6.31
N LYS A 306 32.72 -14.06 -6.88
CA LYS A 306 31.67 -15.02 -7.23
C LYS A 306 31.29 -15.83 -5.98
N LEU A 307 30.02 -15.80 -5.59
CA LEU A 307 29.49 -16.65 -4.52
C LEU A 307 29.31 -18.10 -4.99
N GLY A 308 28.93 -18.29 -6.24
CA GLY A 308 28.90 -19.60 -6.87
C GLY A 308 28.23 -19.58 -8.23
N THR A 309 28.44 -20.64 -8.99
CA THR A 309 27.65 -21.01 -10.16
C THR A 309 26.95 -22.33 -9.88
N LEU A 310 25.63 -22.29 -9.89
CA LEU A 310 24.76 -23.44 -9.70
C LEU A 310 23.96 -23.68 -10.98
N ARG A 311 23.78 -24.95 -11.37
CA ARG A 311 23.10 -25.34 -12.61
C ARG A 311 21.77 -26.01 -12.32
N SER A 312 20.69 -25.37 -12.75
CA SER A 312 19.35 -25.94 -12.77
C SER A 312 19.23 -27.00 -13.87
N PRO A 313 18.47 -28.10 -13.63
CA PRO A 313 18.23 -29.13 -14.65
C PRO A 313 17.33 -28.63 -15.80
N LYS A 314 16.70 -27.46 -15.67
CA LYS A 314 15.82 -26.87 -16.68
C LYS A 314 15.97 -25.37 -16.75
N VAL A 315 15.85 -24.81 -17.96
CA VAL A 315 15.66 -23.36 -18.15
C VAL A 315 14.39 -22.88 -17.45
N LEU A 316 14.56 -21.92 -16.54
CA LEU A 316 13.49 -21.13 -15.94
C LEU A 316 13.59 -19.72 -16.49
N ALA A 317 12.54 -19.27 -17.18
CA ALA A 317 12.47 -17.91 -17.69
C ALA A 317 12.49 -16.92 -16.52
N GLN A 318 13.31 -15.88 -16.65
CA GLN A 318 13.45 -14.83 -15.65
C GLN A 318 12.68 -13.59 -16.10
N SER A 319 11.78 -13.11 -15.24
CA SER A 319 11.03 -11.87 -15.39
C SER A 319 10.56 -11.41 -14.02
N GLY A 320 10.63 -10.10 -13.75
CA GLY A 320 10.56 -9.59 -12.39
C GLY A 320 11.73 -10.05 -11.52
N ALA A 321 11.86 -9.44 -10.36
CA ALA A 321 12.75 -9.86 -9.28
C ALA A 321 12.15 -9.37 -7.95
N TYR A 322 12.67 -9.85 -6.84
CA TYR A 322 12.25 -9.38 -5.52
C TYR A 322 13.42 -9.29 -4.55
N GLY A 323 13.20 -8.60 -3.44
CA GLY A 323 14.05 -8.55 -2.26
C GLY A 323 13.17 -8.73 -1.03
N PHE A 324 13.73 -9.07 0.13
CA PHE A 324 13.00 -9.05 1.39
C PHE A 324 13.86 -8.75 2.61
N VAL A 325 13.18 -8.26 3.65
CA VAL A 325 13.71 -8.12 5.01
C VAL A 325 12.94 -9.08 5.91
N GLU A 326 13.66 -10.04 6.47
CA GLU A 326 13.07 -11.12 7.25
C GLU A 326 13.57 -11.15 8.70
N ASP A 327 12.63 -11.54 9.56
CA ASP A 327 12.79 -11.80 10.97
C ASP A 327 12.33 -13.23 11.29
N TRP A 328 13.20 -14.04 11.87
CA TRP A 328 12.85 -15.32 12.47
C TRP A 328 13.08 -15.36 13.99
N SER A 329 13.19 -14.19 14.62
CA SER A 329 13.20 -14.06 16.07
C SER A 329 11.81 -14.41 16.63
N ASP A 330 11.78 -15.35 17.56
CA ASP A 330 10.61 -15.76 18.31
C ASP A 330 10.73 -15.38 19.80
N THR A 331 11.70 -14.56 20.18
CA THR A 331 12.00 -14.29 21.59
C THR A 331 11.27 -13.07 22.16
N ALA A 332 10.69 -12.21 21.31
CA ALA A 332 10.02 -10.98 21.76
C ALA A 332 8.58 -11.26 22.22
N LYS A 333 8.10 -10.50 23.22
CA LYS A 333 6.75 -10.66 23.80
C LYS A 333 5.59 -10.16 22.93
N SER A 334 5.90 -9.56 21.78
CA SER A 334 4.96 -9.09 20.74
C SER A 334 5.72 -8.68 19.48
N CYS A 335 5.02 -8.52 18.36
CA CYS A 335 5.66 -8.01 17.14
C CYS A 335 6.26 -6.62 17.36
N LEU A 336 5.62 -5.75 18.14
CA LEU A 336 6.17 -4.44 18.55
C LEU A 336 7.44 -4.54 19.41
N GLY A 337 7.65 -5.69 20.07
CA GLY A 337 8.82 -5.95 20.90
C GLY A 337 10.03 -6.43 20.11
N ASN A 338 9.86 -6.83 18.84
CA ASN A 338 10.98 -7.27 18.01
C ASN A 338 11.90 -6.10 17.67
N PRO A 339 13.23 -6.30 17.64
CA PRO A 339 14.17 -5.30 17.15
C PRO A 339 13.83 -4.86 15.73
N VAL A 340 14.08 -3.59 15.42
CA VAL A 340 13.93 -3.08 14.06
C VAL A 340 14.96 -3.74 13.15
N ARG A 341 14.49 -4.19 11.99
CA ARG A 341 15.28 -4.60 10.83
C ARG A 341 14.96 -3.67 9.69
N ALA A 342 15.95 -2.99 9.15
CA ALA A 342 15.76 -2.02 8.09
C ALA A 342 16.93 -2.04 7.12
N ALA A 343 16.62 -1.93 5.83
CA ALA A 343 17.60 -1.80 4.77
C ALA A 343 17.09 -0.87 3.66
N THR A 344 18.04 -0.27 2.94
CA THR A 344 17.75 0.46 1.70
C THR A 344 18.32 -0.30 0.51
N TYR A 345 17.47 -0.54 -0.48
CA TYR A 345 17.81 -1.15 -1.76
C TYR A 345 17.97 -0.06 -2.81
N GLY A 346 19.04 -0.12 -3.59
CA GLY A 346 19.39 0.92 -4.56
C GLY A 346 20.05 0.36 -5.81
N ARG A 347 20.20 1.21 -6.83
CA ARG A 347 20.80 0.86 -8.14
C ARG A 347 20.27 -0.47 -8.70
N VAL A 348 18.96 -0.69 -8.51
CA VAL A 348 18.25 -1.88 -8.98
C VAL A 348 18.11 -1.81 -10.49
N ARG A 349 18.71 -2.77 -11.19
CA ARG A 349 18.86 -2.75 -12.65
C ARG A 349 18.72 -4.15 -13.24
N TYR A 350 18.21 -4.23 -14.46
CA TYR A 350 18.20 -5.47 -15.24
C TYR A 350 18.83 -5.26 -16.61
N GLN A 351 19.29 -6.34 -17.23
CA GLN A 351 19.79 -6.38 -18.60
C GLN A 351 19.07 -7.47 -19.37
N GLY A 352 18.44 -7.10 -20.49
CA GLY A 352 17.78 -8.02 -21.41
C GLY A 352 18.74 -8.66 -22.40
N ALA A 353 18.19 -9.33 -23.41
CA ALA A 353 18.98 -9.93 -24.51
C ALA A 353 19.66 -8.88 -25.40
N ASP A 354 19.24 -7.62 -25.33
CA ASP A 354 19.85 -6.48 -26.03
C ASP A 354 21.17 -6.01 -25.40
N GLY A 355 21.53 -6.52 -24.21
CA GLY A 355 22.74 -6.14 -23.50
C GLY A 355 22.69 -4.74 -22.89
N VAL A 356 21.53 -4.08 -22.84
CA VAL A 356 21.39 -2.73 -22.27
C VAL A 356 20.90 -2.81 -20.83
N TRP A 357 21.59 -2.11 -19.92
CA TRP A 357 21.14 -1.99 -18.53
C TRP A 357 20.02 -0.97 -18.40
N VAL A 358 18.96 -1.33 -17.69
CA VAL A 358 17.79 -0.49 -17.43
C VAL A 358 17.56 -0.37 -15.92
N ASP A 359 17.41 0.87 -15.44
CA ASP A 359 17.07 1.17 -14.03
C ASP A 359 15.61 0.86 -13.70
N VAL A 360 15.41 0.19 -12.57
CA VAL A 360 14.08 -0.05 -12.00
C VAL A 360 13.72 1.09 -11.05
N LYS A 361 12.70 1.85 -11.41
CA LYS A 361 12.26 3.04 -10.65
C LYS A 361 10.98 2.86 -9.86
N LYS A 362 10.32 1.71 -9.98
CA LYS A 362 9.05 1.40 -9.29
C LYS A 362 9.12 0.00 -8.71
N ALA A 363 8.51 -0.16 -7.55
CA ALA A 363 8.36 -1.46 -6.92
C ALA A 363 7.00 -1.55 -6.23
N LEU A 364 6.62 -2.78 -5.86
CA LEU A 364 5.53 -3.05 -4.95
C LEU A 364 6.11 -3.52 -3.62
N GLY A 365 5.70 -2.92 -2.51
CA GLY A 365 5.99 -3.42 -1.17
C GLY A 365 4.83 -4.28 -0.67
N ASP A 366 5.12 -5.44 -0.11
CA ASP A 366 4.11 -6.28 0.53
C ASP A 366 4.64 -6.84 1.85
N ALA A 367 3.72 -7.04 2.78
CA ALA A 367 4.02 -7.74 4.03
C ALA A 367 3.42 -9.14 3.88
N VAL A 368 4.28 -10.15 3.92
CA VAL A 368 3.79 -11.52 3.78
C VAL A 368 3.05 -11.90 5.04
N TYR A 369 1.83 -12.33 4.78
CA TYR A 369 0.98 -13.04 5.68
C TYR A 369 1.04 -14.50 5.23
N THR A 370 1.82 -15.32 5.93
CA THR A 370 1.79 -16.76 5.65
C THR A 370 0.46 -17.31 6.16
N PRO A 371 -0.21 -18.24 5.46
CA PRO A 371 -1.43 -18.92 5.94
C PRO A 371 -1.30 -19.56 7.35
N ASP A 372 -0.06 -19.74 7.79
CA ASP A 372 0.36 -20.35 9.06
C ASP A 372 0.59 -19.31 10.18
N HIS A 373 0.63 -18.01 9.85
CA HIS A 373 0.82 -16.90 10.80
C HIS A 373 -0.17 -15.79 10.50
N ASN A 374 -1.42 -16.09 10.78
CA ASN A 374 -2.56 -15.31 10.32
C ASN A 374 -2.85 -14.04 11.15
N GLU A 375 -1.84 -13.46 11.81
CA GLU A 375 -1.98 -12.23 12.57
C GLU A 375 -1.39 -11.03 11.81
N VAL A 376 -2.22 -10.02 11.52
CA VAL A 376 -1.78 -8.82 10.78
C VAL A 376 -1.05 -7.84 11.72
N CYS A 377 0.22 -8.13 12.01
CA CYS A 377 1.15 -7.18 12.61
C CYS A 377 1.56 -6.12 11.58
N ALA A 378 1.31 -4.85 11.89
CA ALA A 378 1.50 -3.76 10.93
C ALA A 378 2.77 -2.93 11.18
N ASN A 379 3.72 -3.45 11.95
CA ASN A 379 4.98 -2.78 12.31
C ASN A 379 6.04 -2.87 11.21
N TYR A 380 5.67 -2.38 10.03
CA TYR A 380 6.56 -2.28 8.88
C TYR A 380 6.40 -0.95 8.13
N ARG A 381 7.38 -0.64 7.29
CA ARG A 381 7.34 0.48 6.34
C ARG A 381 7.96 0.12 5.00
N PHE A 382 7.38 0.76 3.98
CA PHE A 382 7.85 0.80 2.61
C PHE A 382 7.99 2.26 2.22
N GLU A 383 9.20 2.68 1.86
CA GLU A 383 9.48 4.07 1.47
C GLU A 383 10.22 4.09 0.12
N TYR A 384 9.80 4.98 -0.77
CA TYR A 384 10.57 5.33 -1.96
C TYR A 384 11.28 6.65 -1.67
N LEU A 385 12.59 6.66 -1.86
CA LEU A 385 13.43 7.83 -1.65
C LEU A 385 13.57 8.59 -2.98
N ASP A 386 13.64 9.91 -2.92
CA ASP A 386 13.68 10.80 -4.11
C ASP A 386 14.86 10.53 -5.06
N ASP A 387 15.86 9.77 -4.59
CA ASP A 387 17.03 9.33 -5.37
C ASP A 387 16.86 7.95 -6.04
N GLY A 388 15.63 7.40 -6.06
CA GLY A 388 15.30 6.15 -6.73
C GLY A 388 15.56 4.88 -5.90
N ARG A 389 15.84 5.02 -4.60
CA ARG A 389 16.06 3.89 -3.69
C ARG A 389 14.77 3.48 -2.97
N PHE A 390 14.71 2.22 -2.56
CA PHE A 390 13.59 1.62 -1.84
C PHE A 390 14.04 1.29 -0.42
N ARG A 391 13.37 1.82 0.61
CA ARG A 391 13.65 1.46 2.01
C ARG A 391 12.54 0.58 2.55
N LEU A 392 12.97 -0.50 3.21
CA LEU A 392 12.13 -1.48 3.87
C LEU A 392 12.50 -1.50 5.35
N SER A 393 11.50 -1.57 6.22
CA SER A 393 11.74 -1.86 7.63
C SER A 393 10.62 -2.69 8.24
N THR A 394 10.96 -3.64 9.11
CA THR A 394 10.02 -4.43 9.93
C THR A 394 10.50 -4.46 11.39
N GLY A 395 9.62 -4.73 12.33
CA GLY A 395 9.94 -4.73 13.76
C GLY A 395 9.80 -3.35 14.42
N GLY A 396 9.83 -3.34 15.75
CA GLY A 396 9.73 -2.14 16.57
C GLY A 396 8.35 -1.45 16.51
N GLN A 397 8.34 -0.15 16.82
CA GLN A 397 7.13 0.66 17.02
C GLN A 397 6.69 1.45 15.77
N ASN A 398 7.37 1.24 14.65
CA ASN A 398 7.05 1.89 13.39
C ASN A 398 5.92 1.14 12.70
N VAL A 399 4.69 1.45 13.10
CA VAL A 399 3.48 0.86 12.53
C VAL A 399 3.05 1.63 11.28
N GLY A 400 3.04 0.92 10.15
CA GLY A 400 2.51 1.34 8.85
C GLY A 400 1.09 0.86 8.63
N ARG A 401 0.52 1.19 7.46
CA ARG A 401 -0.84 0.79 7.09
C ARG A 401 -0.91 -0.74 7.00
N PRO A 402 -1.87 -1.39 7.68
CA PRO A 402 -2.03 -2.83 7.57
C PRO A 402 -2.46 -3.21 6.15
N LEU A 403 -1.76 -4.18 5.56
CA LEU A 403 -2.04 -4.77 4.25
C LEU A 403 -2.81 -6.09 4.39
N ASN A 404 -3.30 -6.61 3.27
CA ASN A 404 -3.98 -7.92 3.20
C ASN A 404 -5.23 -8.03 4.11
N LEU A 405 -5.91 -6.91 4.34
CA LEU A 405 -7.22 -6.87 5.01
C LEU A 405 -8.35 -6.90 3.97
N PRO A 406 -9.60 -7.25 4.35
CA PRO A 406 -10.74 -7.16 3.44
C PRO A 406 -10.87 -5.78 2.78
N GLY A 407 -10.80 -5.75 1.44
CA GLY A 407 -10.83 -4.51 0.65
C GLY A 407 -9.57 -3.65 0.73
N VAL A 408 -8.47 -4.15 1.31
CA VAL A 408 -7.15 -3.50 1.31
C VAL A 408 -6.19 -4.28 0.41
N PRO A 409 -5.40 -3.62 -0.44
CA PRO A 409 -4.42 -4.30 -1.28
C PRO A 409 -3.45 -5.17 -0.49
N ARG A 410 -3.01 -6.29 -1.09
CA ARG A 410 -1.94 -7.14 -0.55
C ARG A 410 -0.57 -6.49 -0.66
N ALA A 411 -0.39 -5.63 -1.65
CA ALA A 411 0.84 -4.90 -1.92
C ALA A 411 0.53 -3.43 -2.21
N VAL A 412 1.48 -2.55 -1.92
CA VAL A 412 1.40 -1.12 -2.16
C VAL A 412 2.50 -0.66 -3.12
N PRO A 413 2.22 0.31 -4.02
CA PRO A 413 3.26 0.89 -4.86
C PRO A 413 4.29 1.67 -4.02
N MET A 414 5.52 1.76 -4.54
CA MET A 414 6.61 2.57 -4.01
C MET A 414 7.08 3.54 -5.11
N PRO A 415 6.84 4.87 -4.98
CA PRO A 415 6.24 5.56 -3.82
C PRO A 415 4.77 5.20 -3.61
N TYR A 416 4.37 5.10 -2.34
CA TYR A 416 2.97 4.98 -1.98
C TYR A 416 2.36 6.37 -1.95
N GLU A 417 1.48 6.65 -2.89
CA GLU A 417 0.61 7.81 -2.82
C GLU A 417 -0.61 7.41 -1.99
N PRO A 418 -0.81 7.98 -0.78
CA PRO A 418 -2.02 7.72 -0.03
C PRO A 418 -3.23 8.16 -0.87
N PRO A 419 -4.36 7.45 -0.78
CA PRO A 419 -5.56 7.87 -1.48
C PRO A 419 -5.93 9.29 -1.03
N VAL A 420 -5.71 10.27 -1.90
CA VAL A 420 -6.31 11.59 -1.79
C VAL A 420 -7.81 11.40 -2.02
N ALA A 421 -8.66 12.18 -1.34
CA ALA A 421 -10.07 12.27 -1.71
C ALA A 421 -10.13 12.47 -3.23
N PRO A 422 -10.63 11.50 -3.99
CA PRO A 422 -10.49 11.56 -5.44
C PRO A 422 -11.26 12.77 -5.94
N PRO A 423 -10.74 13.44 -6.99
CA PRO A 423 -11.41 14.61 -7.52
C PRO A 423 -12.85 14.23 -7.87
N PRO A 424 -13.83 15.12 -7.60
CA PRO A 424 -15.17 14.93 -8.11
C PRO A 424 -15.08 14.70 -9.62
N LEU A 425 -15.87 13.76 -10.12
CA LEU A 425 -15.92 13.44 -11.55
C LEU A 425 -16.20 14.73 -12.33
N VAL A 426 -15.47 14.97 -13.42
CA VAL A 426 -15.77 16.07 -14.34
C VAL A 426 -16.90 15.61 -15.27
N PRO A 427 -18.09 16.25 -15.23
CA PRO A 427 -19.18 15.93 -16.15
C PRO A 427 -18.72 16.04 -17.61
N GLY A 428 -19.29 15.22 -18.49
CA GLY A 428 -18.92 15.21 -19.90
C GLY A 428 -19.11 13.86 -20.58
N LEU A 429 -18.58 13.75 -21.79
CA LEU A 429 -18.60 12.50 -22.56
C LEU A 429 -17.53 11.55 -22.05
N ASN A 430 -17.92 10.32 -21.71
CA ASN A 430 -17.05 9.34 -21.09
C ASN A 430 -17.20 7.94 -21.71
N VAL A 431 -16.14 7.14 -21.63
CA VAL A 431 -16.20 5.68 -21.67
C VAL A 431 -16.14 5.15 -20.24
N VAL A 432 -17.11 4.32 -19.86
CA VAL A 432 -17.19 3.75 -18.50
C VAL A 432 -16.59 2.35 -18.50
N GLY A 433 -15.34 2.21 -18.03
CA GLY A 433 -14.55 0.98 -18.11
C GLY A 433 -14.77 0.06 -16.91
N SER A 434 -14.96 -1.24 -17.14
CA SER A 434 -15.08 -2.23 -16.06
C SER A 434 -13.70 -2.53 -15.45
N GLN A 435 -13.60 -2.53 -14.12
CA GLN A 435 -12.38 -2.96 -13.42
C GLN A 435 -12.33 -4.48 -13.19
N GLY A 436 -13.47 -5.17 -13.28
CA GLY A 436 -13.55 -6.64 -13.23
C GLY A 436 -13.17 -7.29 -14.55
N ALA A 437 -13.42 -6.60 -15.67
CA ALA A 437 -13.05 -7.02 -17.01
C ALA A 437 -12.17 -5.94 -17.68
N LEU A 438 -10.90 -5.87 -17.29
CA LEU A 438 -9.97 -4.88 -17.82
C LEU A 438 -9.95 -4.89 -19.35
N GLY A 439 -10.07 -3.72 -19.96
CA GLY A 439 -10.19 -3.56 -21.41
C GLY A 439 -11.62 -3.68 -21.94
N SER A 440 -12.63 -3.87 -21.09
CA SER A 440 -14.06 -3.79 -21.48
C SER A 440 -14.74 -2.55 -20.90
N ALA A 441 -15.80 -2.10 -21.57
CA ALA A 441 -16.58 -0.91 -21.21
C ALA A 441 -18.08 -1.20 -21.19
N LEU A 442 -18.82 -0.34 -20.49
CA LEU A 442 -20.28 -0.31 -20.47
C LEU A 442 -20.81 -0.01 -21.88
N ASP A 443 -21.55 -0.96 -22.44
CA ASP A 443 -21.87 -1.04 -23.86
C ASP A 443 -23.38 -1.25 -24.08
N ILE A 444 -23.89 -0.66 -25.18
CA ILE A 444 -25.22 -0.95 -25.70
C ILE A 444 -25.08 -1.92 -26.88
N PRO A 445 -25.63 -3.15 -26.78
CA PRO A 445 -25.51 -4.17 -27.82
C PRO A 445 -25.87 -3.62 -29.20
N ALA A 446 -24.95 -3.78 -30.15
CA ALA A 446 -25.08 -3.32 -31.53
C ALA A 446 -25.46 -1.83 -31.70
N ALA A 447 -25.14 -0.99 -30.71
CA ALA A 447 -25.50 0.43 -30.67
C ALA A 447 -27.01 0.69 -30.84
N SER A 448 -27.85 -0.21 -30.30
CA SER A 448 -29.31 -0.12 -30.34
C SER A 448 -29.84 1.22 -29.79
N THR A 449 -30.92 1.72 -30.39
CA THR A 449 -31.65 2.91 -29.93
C THR A 449 -33.03 2.57 -29.36
N THR A 450 -33.30 1.30 -29.12
CA THR A 450 -34.61 0.82 -28.65
C THR A 450 -34.69 0.88 -27.12
N PRO A 451 -35.71 1.55 -26.55
CA PRO A 451 -36.03 1.48 -25.12
C PRO A 451 -36.08 0.05 -24.59
N GLY A 452 -35.60 -0.15 -23.37
CA GLY A 452 -35.52 -1.48 -22.76
C GLY A 452 -34.42 -2.36 -23.35
N THR A 453 -33.47 -1.84 -24.14
CA THR A 453 -32.28 -2.62 -24.53
C THR A 453 -31.40 -2.87 -23.29
N LYS A 454 -30.91 -4.10 -23.11
CA LYS A 454 -30.07 -4.45 -21.95
C LYS A 454 -28.69 -3.84 -22.14
N VAL A 455 -28.12 -3.27 -21.10
CA VAL A 455 -26.74 -2.81 -21.12
C VAL A 455 -25.82 -3.97 -20.74
N GLU A 456 -24.65 -4.03 -21.36
CA GLU A 456 -23.66 -5.08 -21.17
C GLU A 456 -22.26 -4.51 -21.00
N ILE A 457 -21.27 -5.39 -20.77
CA ILE A 457 -19.86 -5.06 -20.94
C ILE A 457 -19.35 -5.67 -22.24
N TYR A 458 -18.54 -4.90 -22.98
CA TYR A 458 -17.94 -5.35 -24.23
C TYR A 458 -16.51 -4.83 -24.38
N PRO A 459 -15.61 -5.54 -25.09
CA PRO A 459 -14.26 -5.06 -25.35
C PRO A 459 -14.24 -3.62 -25.89
N THR A 460 -13.38 -2.80 -25.32
CA THR A 460 -13.30 -1.38 -25.63
C THR A 460 -12.90 -1.19 -27.07
N HIS A 461 -13.74 -0.53 -27.85
CA HIS A 461 -13.49 -0.19 -29.25
C HIS A 461 -13.78 1.29 -29.55
N GLY A 462 -14.17 2.08 -28.54
CA GLY A 462 -14.35 3.54 -28.64
C GLY A 462 -15.57 3.98 -29.47
N GLY A 463 -16.41 3.03 -29.89
CA GLY A 463 -17.60 3.31 -30.69
C GLY A 463 -18.70 3.97 -29.86
N VAL A 464 -19.66 4.59 -30.52
CA VAL A 464 -20.79 5.32 -29.89
C VAL A 464 -21.67 4.48 -28.97
N ALA A 465 -21.61 3.14 -29.06
CA ALA A 465 -22.26 2.22 -28.13
C ALA A 465 -21.68 2.28 -26.70
N GLN A 466 -20.42 2.70 -26.56
CA GLN A 466 -19.65 2.74 -25.30
C GLN A 466 -19.53 4.14 -24.71
N GLN A 467 -20.15 5.11 -25.37
CA GLN A 467 -20.09 6.51 -24.98
C GLN A 467 -21.28 6.86 -24.10
N TRP A 468 -21.02 7.59 -23.02
CA TRP A 468 -22.02 8.02 -22.06
C TRP A 468 -21.78 9.49 -21.71
N THR A 469 -22.77 10.33 -21.98
CA THR A 469 -22.85 11.69 -21.47
C THR A 469 -23.21 11.63 -19.99
N VAL A 470 -22.27 11.96 -19.14
CA VAL A 470 -22.43 11.98 -17.69
C VAL A 470 -22.74 13.42 -17.25
N ALA A 471 -23.94 13.65 -16.73
CA ALA A 471 -24.40 14.98 -16.33
C ALA A 471 -24.98 14.95 -14.92
N GLU A 472 -24.61 15.95 -14.10
CA GLU A 472 -25.26 16.16 -12.81
C GLU A 472 -26.72 16.58 -13.00
N THR A 473 -27.62 16.02 -12.20
CA THR A 473 -29.05 16.40 -12.22
C THR A 473 -29.28 17.82 -11.73
N LEU A 474 -28.40 18.29 -10.85
CA LEU A 474 -28.32 19.65 -10.34
C LEU A 474 -26.88 19.91 -9.92
N ALA A 475 -26.32 21.06 -10.31
CA ALA A 475 -24.94 21.40 -9.98
C ALA A 475 -24.67 21.29 -8.47
N GLY A 476 -23.69 20.46 -8.11
CA GLY A 476 -23.28 20.20 -6.73
C GLY A 476 -24.13 19.18 -5.97
N SER A 477 -25.04 18.46 -6.63
CA SER A 477 -25.86 17.42 -5.98
C SER A 477 -25.13 16.10 -5.78
N GLY A 478 -24.08 15.83 -6.56
CA GLY A 478 -23.40 14.53 -6.61
C GLY A 478 -24.29 13.39 -7.15
N ILE A 479 -25.42 13.73 -7.79
CA ILE A 479 -26.33 12.80 -8.45
C ILE A 479 -26.22 13.02 -9.96
N TYR A 480 -26.02 11.92 -10.68
CA TYR A 480 -25.72 11.92 -12.11
C TYR A 480 -26.77 11.15 -12.90
N THR A 481 -26.89 11.50 -14.17
CA THR A 481 -27.52 10.69 -15.21
C THR A 481 -26.45 10.29 -16.22
N LEU A 482 -26.58 9.09 -16.79
CA LEU A 482 -25.72 8.61 -17.86
C LEU A 482 -26.61 8.43 -19.10
N VAL A 483 -26.41 9.25 -20.12
CA VAL A 483 -27.20 9.23 -21.35
C VAL A 483 -26.32 8.84 -22.51
N ASN A 484 -26.71 7.82 -23.28
CA ASN A 484 -25.96 7.48 -24.48
C ASN A 484 -26.23 8.53 -25.58
N PRO A 485 -25.18 9.16 -26.17
CA PRO A 485 -25.35 10.26 -27.10
C PRO A 485 -25.96 9.85 -28.45
N ARG A 486 -25.90 8.56 -28.82
CA ARG A 486 -26.49 8.05 -30.06
C ARG A 486 -28.00 7.83 -29.91
N SER A 487 -28.44 7.21 -28.82
CA SER A 487 -29.85 6.88 -28.61
C SER A 487 -30.65 7.99 -27.91
N GLY A 488 -29.97 8.87 -27.16
CA GLY A 488 -30.63 9.82 -26.26
C GLY A 488 -31.30 9.17 -25.04
N LEU A 489 -31.08 7.86 -24.82
CA LEU A 489 -31.68 7.10 -23.73
C LEU A 489 -30.75 7.04 -22.51
N ALA A 490 -31.35 7.06 -21.32
CA ALA A 490 -30.67 7.07 -20.03
C ALA A 490 -30.45 5.65 -19.49
N LEU A 491 -29.32 5.44 -18.81
CA LEU A 491 -29.04 4.24 -18.03
C LEU A 491 -30.00 4.16 -16.85
N ALA A 492 -30.86 3.14 -16.82
CA ALA A 492 -31.94 3.00 -15.85
C ALA A 492 -32.05 1.58 -15.32
N VAL A 493 -32.57 1.43 -14.09
CA VAL A 493 -33.01 0.14 -13.60
C VAL A 493 -34.42 -0.13 -14.12
N ALA A 494 -34.58 -1.24 -14.86
CA ALA A 494 -35.79 -1.56 -15.58
C ALA A 494 -37.00 -1.63 -14.64
N GLY A 495 -38.10 -0.96 -15.02
CA GLY A 495 -39.37 -1.01 -14.29
C GLY A 495 -39.34 -0.44 -12.87
N GLY A 496 -38.29 0.33 -12.51
CA GLY A 496 -38.11 0.88 -11.16
C GLY A 496 -37.86 -0.18 -10.08
N ALA A 497 -37.37 -1.36 -10.47
CA ALA A 497 -37.06 -2.42 -9.53
C ALA A 497 -35.93 -2.02 -8.55
N THR A 498 -36.02 -2.52 -7.32
CA THR A 498 -35.05 -2.21 -6.25
C THR A 498 -34.33 -3.44 -5.69
N ALA A 499 -34.65 -4.63 -6.18
CA ALA A 499 -34.04 -5.89 -5.73
C ALA A 499 -32.65 -6.12 -6.37
N ALA A 500 -31.75 -6.81 -5.67
CA ALA A 500 -30.49 -7.25 -6.24
C ALA A 500 -30.72 -8.22 -7.42
N GLY A 501 -29.88 -8.14 -8.44
CA GLY A 501 -30.05 -8.82 -9.72
C GLY A 501 -31.01 -8.12 -10.68
N SER A 502 -31.63 -7.00 -10.28
CA SER A 502 -32.51 -6.26 -11.20
C SER A 502 -31.72 -5.72 -12.39
N ARG A 503 -32.34 -5.84 -13.56
CA ARG A 503 -31.73 -5.50 -14.84
C ARG A 503 -31.51 -4.00 -14.98
N VAL A 504 -30.38 -3.64 -15.61
CA VAL A 504 -30.11 -2.30 -16.10
C VAL A 504 -30.31 -2.25 -17.62
N SER A 505 -31.04 -1.23 -18.10
CA SER A 505 -31.38 -1.00 -19.51
C SER A 505 -31.22 0.47 -19.86
N ILE A 506 -31.31 0.77 -21.16
CA ILE A 506 -31.50 2.15 -21.64
C ILE A 506 -32.99 2.47 -21.76
N GLU A 507 -33.42 3.59 -21.20
CA GLU A 507 -34.83 4.01 -21.17
C GLU A 507 -35.00 5.49 -21.56
N PRO A 508 -36.19 5.93 -21.99
CA PRO A 508 -36.47 7.34 -22.24
C PRO A 508 -36.22 8.16 -20.97
N PRO A 509 -35.45 9.27 -21.04
CA PRO A 509 -35.18 10.08 -19.87
C PRO A 509 -36.47 10.63 -19.25
N ASP A 510 -36.69 10.39 -17.96
CA ASP A 510 -37.88 10.82 -17.22
C ASP A 510 -37.56 11.62 -15.94
N GLY A 511 -36.27 11.74 -15.61
CA GLY A 511 -35.78 12.52 -14.47
C GLY A 511 -36.03 11.87 -13.10
N THR A 512 -36.58 10.66 -13.06
CA THR A 512 -36.89 9.96 -11.81
C THR A 512 -35.63 9.34 -11.18
N ALA A 513 -35.74 8.97 -9.89
CA ALA A 513 -34.65 8.34 -9.16
C ALA A 513 -34.19 6.99 -9.73
N VAL A 514 -34.96 6.37 -10.63
CA VAL A 514 -34.62 5.07 -11.24
C VAL A 514 -33.60 5.18 -12.39
N GLN A 515 -33.33 6.41 -12.82
CA GLN A 515 -32.34 6.77 -13.85
C GLN A 515 -31.16 7.54 -13.26
N GLN A 516 -31.14 7.70 -11.94
CA GLN A 516 -30.16 8.50 -11.23
C GLN A 516 -29.15 7.62 -10.52
N TRP A 517 -27.89 8.03 -10.62
CA TRP A 517 -26.75 7.30 -10.09
C TRP A 517 -25.88 8.25 -9.27
N ARG A 518 -25.41 7.81 -8.10
CA ARG A 518 -24.29 8.44 -7.42
C ARG A 518 -23.01 7.77 -7.92
N ILE A 519 -22.07 8.55 -8.43
CA ILE A 519 -20.77 8.05 -8.86
C ILE A 519 -19.82 8.22 -7.68
N VAL A 520 -19.64 7.13 -6.93
CA VAL A 520 -18.98 7.13 -5.63
C VAL A 520 -17.57 6.63 -5.79
N PRO A 521 -16.54 7.37 -5.39
CA PRO A 521 -15.18 6.90 -5.50
C PRO A 521 -14.90 5.67 -4.63
N VAL A 522 -14.16 4.72 -5.18
CA VAL A 522 -13.64 3.53 -4.48
C VAL A 522 -12.13 3.67 -4.23
N ARG A 523 -11.38 4.12 -5.25
CA ARG A 523 -9.95 4.48 -5.20
C ARG A 523 -9.65 5.48 -6.31
N SER A 524 -8.41 5.98 -6.40
CA SER A 524 -8.05 6.96 -7.44
C SER A 524 -8.45 6.46 -8.84
N GLY A 525 -9.27 7.24 -9.55
CA GLY A 525 -9.76 6.93 -10.91
C GLY A 525 -10.79 5.78 -11.01
N VAL A 526 -11.25 5.23 -9.88
CA VAL A 526 -12.19 4.11 -9.83
C VAL A 526 -13.37 4.44 -8.93
N TYR A 527 -14.56 4.12 -9.39
CA TYR A 527 -15.83 4.52 -8.83
C TYR A 527 -16.82 3.35 -8.81
N ALA A 528 -17.78 3.37 -7.89
CA ALA A 528 -18.98 2.56 -7.91
C ALA A 528 -20.15 3.44 -8.37
N LEU A 529 -21.04 2.90 -9.19
CA LEU A 529 -22.28 3.59 -9.57
C LEU A 529 -23.40 3.09 -8.67
N VAL A 530 -23.84 3.92 -7.73
CA VAL A 530 -24.92 3.58 -6.79
C VAL A 530 -26.24 4.08 -7.32
N HIS A 531 -27.18 3.18 -7.53
CA HIS A 531 -28.52 3.51 -7.97
C HIS A 531 -29.27 4.29 -6.88
N VAL A 532 -29.79 5.47 -7.20
CA VAL A 532 -30.38 6.37 -6.21
C VAL A 532 -31.63 5.79 -5.56
N ALA A 533 -32.50 5.13 -6.32
CA ALA A 533 -33.76 4.61 -5.79
C ALA A 533 -33.61 3.36 -4.90
N SER A 534 -32.58 2.54 -5.11
CA SER A 534 -32.40 1.28 -4.35
C SER A 534 -31.21 1.27 -3.38
N GLY A 535 -30.21 2.14 -3.58
CA GLY A 535 -28.94 2.10 -2.85
C GLY A 535 -28.02 0.93 -3.23
N LEU A 536 -28.40 0.12 -4.22
CA LEU A 536 -27.59 -0.97 -4.78
C LEU A 536 -26.61 -0.43 -5.84
N VAL A 537 -25.57 -1.20 -6.16
CA VAL A 537 -24.50 -0.77 -7.08
C VAL A 537 -24.57 -1.49 -8.42
N LEU A 538 -24.14 -0.80 -9.49
CA LEU A 538 -23.97 -1.39 -10.81
C LEU A 538 -22.90 -2.48 -10.76
N ASP A 539 -23.25 -3.67 -11.23
CA ASP A 539 -22.40 -4.87 -11.24
C ASP A 539 -22.56 -5.60 -12.57
N THR A 540 -21.54 -6.35 -12.96
CA THR A 540 -21.69 -7.37 -13.98
C THR A 540 -22.52 -8.54 -13.44
N GLN A 541 -23.47 -9.03 -14.22
CA GLN A 541 -24.41 -10.06 -13.78
C GLN A 541 -23.66 -11.33 -13.33
N GLY A 542 -23.85 -11.71 -12.07
CA GLY A 542 -23.22 -12.89 -11.48
C GLY A 542 -21.70 -12.79 -11.33
N GLY A 543 -21.13 -11.56 -11.37
CA GLY A 543 -19.70 -11.34 -11.32
C GLY A 543 -18.93 -11.82 -12.56
N ALA A 544 -19.62 -12.05 -13.67
CA ALA A 544 -19.00 -12.53 -14.90
C ALA A 544 -18.21 -11.42 -15.63
N ILE A 545 -17.07 -11.77 -16.20
CA ILE A 545 -16.12 -10.82 -16.83
C ILE A 545 -15.99 -11.02 -18.34
N GLY A 546 -16.82 -11.88 -18.92
CA GLY A 546 -16.82 -12.15 -20.36
C GLY A 546 -17.50 -11.03 -21.14
N ALA A 547 -17.12 -10.86 -22.41
CA ALA A 547 -17.84 -9.99 -23.33
C ALA A 547 -19.33 -10.38 -23.40
N LEU A 548 -20.20 -9.38 -23.64
CA LEU A 548 -21.66 -9.54 -23.67
C LEU A 548 -22.26 -9.88 -22.29
N THR A 549 -21.48 -9.79 -21.21
CA THR A 549 -22.02 -9.97 -19.86
C THR A 549 -22.92 -8.79 -19.54
N PRO A 550 -24.20 -9.03 -19.21
CA PRO A 550 -25.09 -7.93 -18.90
C PRO A 550 -24.80 -7.27 -17.55
N VAL A 551 -25.22 -6.03 -17.37
CA VAL A 551 -25.14 -5.35 -16.07
C VAL A 551 -26.46 -5.34 -15.31
N VAL A 552 -26.36 -5.36 -13.99
CA VAL A 552 -27.47 -5.40 -13.02
C VAL A 552 -27.16 -4.47 -11.85
N ILE A 553 -28.13 -4.24 -10.96
CA ILE A 553 -27.85 -3.72 -9.62
C ILE A 553 -27.66 -4.88 -8.63
N ALA A 554 -26.67 -4.79 -7.76
CA ALA A 554 -26.33 -5.81 -6.78
C ALA A 554 -26.03 -5.20 -5.40
N THR A 555 -26.01 -6.06 -4.38
CA THR A 555 -25.58 -5.67 -3.03
C THR A 555 -24.14 -5.18 -3.08
N PRO A 556 -23.81 -4.00 -2.51
CA PRO A 556 -22.44 -3.51 -2.50
C PRO A 556 -21.48 -4.44 -1.76
N GLU A 557 -20.39 -4.82 -2.43
CA GLU A 557 -19.31 -5.65 -1.92
C GLU A 557 -17.95 -5.19 -2.47
N SER A 558 -16.86 -5.72 -1.90
CA SER A 558 -15.51 -5.39 -2.35
C SER A 558 -15.13 -6.25 -3.57
N SER A 559 -15.80 -6.02 -4.71
CA SER A 559 -15.55 -6.76 -5.95
C SER A 559 -15.11 -5.82 -7.08
N PRO A 560 -14.06 -6.17 -7.85
CA PRO A 560 -13.70 -5.46 -9.08
C PRO A 560 -14.85 -5.36 -10.10
N THR A 561 -15.83 -6.26 -10.04
CA THR A 561 -16.99 -6.26 -10.96
C THR A 561 -17.99 -5.12 -10.68
N GLN A 562 -17.91 -4.50 -9.50
CA GLN A 562 -18.70 -3.34 -9.08
C GLN A 562 -17.94 -2.02 -9.20
N GLU A 563 -16.72 -2.08 -9.75
CA GLU A 563 -15.79 -0.98 -9.85
C GLU A 563 -15.64 -0.56 -11.32
N TRP A 564 -15.70 0.75 -11.53
CA TRP A 564 -15.79 1.37 -12.85
C TRP A 564 -14.83 2.55 -12.96
N SER A 565 -14.15 2.70 -14.09
CA SER A 565 -13.38 3.90 -14.42
C SER A 565 -14.16 4.78 -15.38
N PHE A 566 -13.86 6.08 -15.38
CA PHE A 566 -14.41 7.04 -16.34
C PHE A 566 -13.26 7.64 -17.14
N ALA A 567 -13.20 7.31 -18.43
CA ALA A 567 -12.25 7.90 -19.35
C ALA A 567 -12.95 9.01 -20.15
N SER A 568 -12.61 10.27 -19.87
CA SER A 568 -13.16 11.41 -20.60
C SER A 568 -12.73 11.38 -22.06
N LEU A 569 -13.70 11.57 -22.95
CA LEU A 569 -13.47 11.85 -24.35
C LEU A 569 -13.47 13.38 -24.49
N ALA A 570 -12.40 13.94 -25.05
CA ALA A 570 -12.37 15.35 -25.38
C ALA A 570 -13.56 15.68 -26.31
N PRO A 571 -14.23 16.83 -26.12
CA PRO A 571 -15.42 17.21 -26.89
C PRO A 571 -15.17 17.31 -28.40
#